data_AF-A0A2D8RM03-F1
#
_entry.id   AF-A0A2D8RM03-F1
#
_cell.length_a   1.000
_cell.length_b   1.000
_cell.length_c   1.000
_cell.angle_alpha   90.00
_cell.angle_beta   90.00
_cell.angle_gamma   90.00
#
_symmetry.space_group_name_H-M   'P 1'
#
loop_
_entity.id
_entity.type
_entity.pdbx_description
1 polymer ?
#
loop_
_entity_poly.entity_id
_entity_poly.type
_entity_poly.pdbx_seq_one_letter_code
_entity_poly.pdbx_strand_id
1 'polypeptide(L)'
;MIDSATAGFSYTSFGFSKNNEESLSPAKEAEKARLEARLAVLKKKIDEEESSGLDPAEKDQVDRLRDRDAEVRAHEMAHLAAAGSLGQGGMKLSYQTGPDGRQYAVGGSVKIDASEARTPEETVRKAQRIRAAALAPSDPSPQDLQVAAKASQMEARARAEITAENREAIQANDSRQAAIYSAIENPDTAP
;
A
#
# COMPACT_ATOMS: atom_id res chain seq x y z
N MET A 1 47.96 -56.15 -73.29
CA MET A 1 49.12 -56.20 -72.39
C MET A 1 48.63 -55.72 -71.03
N ILE A 2 48.68 -56.62 -70.03
CA ILE A 2 48.78 -56.43 -68.57
C ILE A 2 47.82 -55.44 -67.88
N ASP A 3 47.27 -55.70 -66.70
CA ASP A 3 47.01 -56.90 -65.92
C ASP A 3 46.11 -56.45 -64.74
N SER A 4 45.48 -57.44 -64.12
CA SER A 4 44.76 -57.38 -62.84
C SER A 4 45.49 -56.63 -61.71
N ALA A 5 44.75 -55.87 -60.91
CA ALA A 5 45.02 -55.72 -59.47
C ALA A 5 43.76 -55.30 -58.69
N THR A 6 43.19 -56.28 -58.00
CA THR A 6 42.20 -56.14 -56.93
C THR A 6 42.87 -55.55 -55.68
N ALA A 7 42.26 -54.54 -55.06
CA ALA A 7 42.50 -54.24 -53.64
C ALA A 7 41.21 -53.62 -53.05
N GLY A 8 40.56 -54.39 -52.19
CA GLY A 8 39.39 -53.94 -51.44
C GLY A 8 39.79 -52.86 -50.45
N PHE A 9 38.96 -51.83 -50.35
CA PHE A 9 38.97 -50.91 -49.23
C PHE A 9 37.54 -50.71 -48.75
N SER A 10 37.29 -51.30 -47.58
CA SER A 10 36.10 -51.04 -46.78
C SER A 10 36.18 -49.59 -46.29
N TYR A 11 35.16 -48.80 -46.60
CA TYR A 11 34.85 -47.61 -45.84
C TYR A 11 33.38 -47.63 -45.45
N THR A 12 33.20 -47.64 -44.14
CA THR A 12 32.01 -47.51 -43.35
C THR A 12 31.03 -46.48 -43.93
N SER A 13 29.80 -46.89 -44.17
CA SER A 13 28.69 -45.97 -44.42
C SER A 13 28.43 -45.15 -43.15
N PHE A 14 28.91 -43.91 -43.11
CA PHE A 14 28.50 -42.94 -42.09
C PHE A 14 27.04 -42.57 -42.36
N GLY A 15 26.13 -43.25 -41.65
CA GLY A 15 24.71 -42.94 -41.69
C GLY A 15 24.47 -41.55 -41.12
N PHE A 16 24.01 -40.63 -41.96
CA PHE A 16 23.44 -39.37 -41.54
C PHE A 16 22.14 -39.67 -40.78
N SER A 17 22.25 -39.85 -39.46
CA SER A 17 21.10 -40.01 -38.59
C SER A 17 20.40 -38.68 -38.47
N LYS A 18 19.35 -38.49 -39.29
CA LYS A 18 18.24 -37.59 -38.95
C LYS A 18 17.78 -37.98 -37.55
N ASN A 19 18.05 -37.14 -36.56
CA ASN A 19 17.31 -37.01 -35.30
C ASN A 19 17.86 -35.76 -34.61
N ASN A 20 17.51 -34.60 -35.15
CA ASN A 20 17.44 -33.40 -34.32
C ASN A 20 15.96 -33.19 -34.01
N GLU A 21 15.40 -34.08 -33.18
CA GLU A 21 14.25 -33.69 -32.39
C GLU A 21 14.77 -32.63 -31.43
N GLU A 22 14.40 -31.38 -31.70
CA GLU A 22 14.71 -30.23 -30.88
C GLU A 22 13.97 -30.41 -29.54
N SER A 23 14.49 -31.29 -28.68
CA SER A 23 13.95 -31.54 -27.36
C SER A 23 14.10 -30.24 -26.58
N LEU A 24 12.96 -29.57 -26.36
CA LEU A 24 12.88 -28.35 -25.58
C LEU A 24 13.57 -28.63 -24.23
N SER A 25 14.60 -27.84 -23.90
CA SER A 25 15.23 -27.95 -22.58
C SER A 25 14.15 -27.83 -21.50
N PRO A 26 14.33 -28.43 -20.31
CA PRO A 26 13.33 -28.38 -19.23
C PRO A 26 12.81 -26.96 -18.92
N ALA A 27 13.66 -25.94 -19.14
CA ALA A 27 13.28 -24.53 -18.99
C ALA A 27 12.25 -24.04 -20.04
N LYS A 28 12.38 -24.47 -21.31
CA LYS A 28 11.46 -24.08 -22.40
C LYS A 28 10.12 -24.82 -22.31
N GLU A 29 10.10 -26.05 -21.82
CA GLU A 29 8.85 -26.76 -21.53
C GLU A 29 8.08 -26.11 -20.37
N ALA A 30 8.79 -25.68 -19.32
CA ALA A 30 8.19 -24.94 -18.22
C ALA A 30 7.62 -23.58 -18.68
N GLU A 31 8.30 -22.89 -19.60
CA GLU A 31 7.81 -21.64 -20.20
C GLU A 31 6.56 -21.86 -21.06
N LYS A 32 6.55 -22.91 -21.91
CA LYS A 32 5.38 -23.28 -22.72
C LYS A 32 4.17 -23.61 -21.84
N ALA A 33 4.35 -24.41 -20.78
CA ALA A 33 3.28 -24.73 -19.84
C ALA A 33 2.72 -23.49 -19.14
N ARG A 34 3.57 -22.51 -18.79
CA ARG A 34 3.13 -21.22 -18.22
C ARG A 34 2.32 -20.40 -19.22
N LEU A 35 2.74 -20.36 -20.48
CA LEU A 35 2.03 -19.64 -21.53
C LEU A 35 0.67 -20.28 -21.84
N GLU A 36 0.60 -21.61 -21.92
CA GLU A 36 -0.65 -22.34 -22.12
C GLU A 36 -1.63 -22.14 -20.96
N ALA A 37 -1.14 -22.17 -19.71
CA ALA A 37 -1.95 -21.86 -18.54
C ALA A 37 -2.49 -20.41 -18.58
N ARG A 38 -1.65 -19.45 -18.99
CA ARG A 38 -2.07 -18.05 -19.15
C ARG A 38 -3.09 -17.86 -20.27
N LEU A 39 -2.92 -18.57 -21.39
CA LEU A 39 -3.86 -18.59 -22.51
C LEU A 39 -5.21 -19.19 -22.10
N ALA A 40 -5.22 -20.28 -21.33
CA ALA A 40 -6.45 -20.87 -20.82
C ALA A 40 -7.21 -19.92 -19.88
N VAL A 41 -6.50 -19.17 -19.03
CA VAL A 41 -7.11 -18.14 -18.17
C VAL A 41 -7.68 -16.98 -19.00
N LEU A 42 -6.95 -16.53 -20.04
CA LEU A 42 -7.43 -15.47 -20.93
C LEU A 42 -8.68 -15.91 -21.72
N LYS A 43 -8.67 -17.13 -22.25
CA LYS A 43 -9.76 -17.69 -23.04
C LYS A 43 -11.03 -17.83 -22.20
N LYS A 44 -10.90 -18.32 -20.96
CA LYS A 44 -12.01 -18.36 -20.00
C LYS A 44 -12.58 -16.97 -19.69
N LYS A 45 -11.73 -15.94 -19.54
CA LYS A 45 -12.17 -14.55 -19.36
C LYS A 45 -12.96 -14.03 -20.57
N ILE A 46 -12.49 -14.32 -21.78
CA ILE A 46 -13.15 -13.93 -23.02
C ILE A 46 -14.50 -14.64 -23.14
N ASP A 47 -14.56 -15.94 -22.85
CA ASP A 47 -15.80 -16.72 -22.88
C ASP A 47 -16.80 -16.23 -21.79
N GLU A 48 -16.33 -15.83 -20.61
CA GLU A 48 -17.15 -15.18 -19.57
C GLU A 48 -17.69 -13.81 -20.03
N GLU A 49 -16.89 -13.02 -20.75
CA GLU A 49 -17.31 -11.72 -21.29
C GLU A 49 -18.25 -11.84 -22.50
N GLU A 50 -18.09 -12.87 -23.35
CA GLU A 50 -19.01 -13.15 -24.46
C GLU A 50 -20.31 -13.84 -24.01
N SER A 51 -20.25 -14.74 -23.03
CA SER A 51 -21.43 -15.42 -22.48
C SER A 51 -22.28 -14.55 -21.56
N SER A 52 -21.74 -13.42 -21.10
CA SER A 52 -22.45 -12.46 -20.25
C SER A 52 -23.70 -11.85 -20.91
N GLY A 53 -23.81 -11.94 -22.25
CA GLY A 53 -24.94 -11.40 -23.00
C GLY A 53 -25.01 -9.87 -22.99
N LEU A 54 -23.98 -9.19 -22.48
CA LEU A 54 -23.94 -7.76 -22.32
C LEU A 54 -23.78 -7.04 -23.65
N ASP A 55 -24.55 -5.98 -23.84
CA ASP A 55 -24.39 -5.08 -24.98
C ASP A 55 -23.10 -4.23 -24.85
N PRO A 56 -22.66 -3.55 -25.92
CA PRO A 56 -21.45 -2.72 -25.86
C PRO A 56 -21.48 -1.63 -24.78
N ALA A 57 -22.64 -1.02 -24.52
CA ALA A 57 -22.77 0.03 -23.51
C ALA A 57 -22.68 -0.54 -22.09
N GLU A 58 -23.21 -1.74 -21.86
CA GLU A 58 -23.09 -2.47 -20.60
C GLU A 58 -21.64 -2.90 -20.35
N LYS A 59 -20.90 -3.34 -21.39
CA LYS A 59 -19.46 -3.63 -21.29
C LYS A 59 -18.66 -2.38 -20.90
N ASP A 60 -18.90 -1.26 -21.59
CA ASP A 60 -18.26 0.02 -21.24
C ASP A 60 -18.58 0.45 -19.81
N GLN A 61 -19.79 0.16 -19.31
CA GLN A 61 -20.16 0.44 -17.93
C GLN A 61 -19.38 -0.44 -16.95
N VAL A 62 -19.25 -1.74 -17.22
CA VAL A 62 -18.47 -2.66 -16.39
C VAL A 62 -17.02 -2.23 -16.33
N ASP A 63 -16.41 -1.83 -17.45
CA ASP A 63 -15.03 -1.39 -17.47
C ASP A 63 -14.82 -0.10 -16.66
N ARG A 64 -15.73 0.90 -16.79
CA ARG A 64 -15.69 2.10 -15.92
C ARG A 64 -15.83 1.77 -14.43
N LEU A 65 -16.61 0.75 -14.08
CA LEU A 65 -16.77 0.31 -12.70
C LEU A 65 -15.52 -0.42 -12.19
N ARG A 66 -14.86 -1.22 -13.04
CA ARG A 66 -13.59 -1.88 -12.74
C ARG A 66 -12.48 -0.87 -12.46
N ASP A 67 -12.35 0.14 -13.32
CA ASP A 67 -11.36 1.19 -13.17
C ASP A 67 -11.57 1.96 -11.85
N ARG A 68 -12.83 2.34 -11.58
CA ARG A 68 -13.18 3.02 -10.33
C ARG A 68 -12.94 2.17 -9.09
N ASP A 69 -13.26 0.87 -9.12
CA ASP A 69 -12.97 -0.04 -7.99
C ASP A 69 -11.46 -0.11 -7.71
N ALA A 70 -10.64 -0.20 -8.76
CA ALA A 70 -9.20 -0.21 -8.61
C ALA A 70 -8.67 1.09 -8.01
N GLU A 71 -9.14 2.24 -8.49
CA GLU A 71 -8.79 3.57 -7.97
C GLU A 71 -9.18 3.73 -6.50
N VAL A 72 -10.44 3.43 -6.15
CA VAL A 72 -10.94 3.53 -4.78
C VAL A 72 -10.13 2.64 -3.84
N ARG A 73 -9.88 1.38 -4.23
CA ARG A 73 -9.09 0.48 -3.38
C ARG A 73 -7.65 0.97 -3.20
N ALA A 74 -7.03 1.47 -4.26
CA ALA A 74 -5.67 2.03 -4.16
C ALA A 74 -5.64 3.27 -3.25
N HIS A 75 -6.65 4.14 -3.37
CA HIS A 75 -6.83 5.32 -2.55
C HIS A 75 -6.99 4.96 -1.06
N GLU A 76 -7.93 4.07 -0.73
CA GLU A 76 -8.15 3.64 0.66
C GLU A 76 -6.96 2.87 1.24
N MET A 77 -6.28 2.08 0.40
CA MET A 77 -5.10 1.34 0.82
C MET A 77 -3.94 2.28 1.18
N ALA A 78 -3.77 3.37 0.44
CA ALA A 78 -2.75 4.38 0.74
C ALA A 78 -3.01 5.04 2.11
N HIS A 79 -4.27 5.41 2.38
CA HIS A 79 -4.67 5.90 3.71
C HIS A 79 -4.38 4.88 4.81
N LEU A 80 -4.81 3.62 4.63
CA LEU A 80 -4.66 2.57 5.64
C LEU A 80 -3.18 2.26 5.92
N ALA A 81 -2.36 2.17 4.88
CA ALA A 81 -0.93 1.92 4.99
C ALA A 81 -0.22 3.03 5.78
N ALA A 82 -0.58 4.29 5.52
CA ALA A 82 -0.01 5.43 6.22
C ALA A 82 -0.55 5.58 7.66
N ALA A 83 -1.82 5.24 7.90
CA ALA A 83 -2.43 5.28 9.23
C ALA A 83 -1.77 4.25 10.19
N GLY A 84 -1.48 3.05 9.70
CA GLY A 84 -0.92 1.96 10.51
C GLY A 84 -1.76 1.72 11.76
N SER A 85 -1.15 1.82 12.94
CA SER A 85 -1.82 1.63 14.23
C SER A 85 -2.91 2.66 14.58
N LEU A 86 -3.04 3.75 13.81
CA LEU A 86 -4.05 4.79 14.03
C LEU A 86 -5.37 4.51 13.29
N GLY A 87 -5.36 3.56 12.35
CA GLY A 87 -6.55 3.11 11.64
C GLY A 87 -7.50 2.37 12.58
N GLN A 88 -8.73 2.87 12.72
CA GLN A 88 -9.78 2.26 13.54
C GLN A 88 -10.65 1.33 12.69
N GLY A 89 -10.25 0.06 12.64
CA GLY A 89 -10.79 -0.88 11.67
C GLY A 89 -10.20 -0.63 10.28
N GLY A 90 -10.27 -1.63 9.40
CA GLY A 90 -9.75 -1.51 8.04
C GLY A 90 -10.51 -0.46 7.19
N MET A 91 -10.20 -0.42 5.90
CA MET A 91 -10.96 0.40 4.95
C MET A 91 -12.43 -0.03 4.89
N LYS A 92 -13.32 0.96 4.84
CA LYS A 92 -14.74 0.75 4.53
C LYS A 92 -14.96 1.11 3.07
N LEU A 93 -15.70 0.27 2.36
CA LEU A 93 -15.98 0.45 0.94
C LEU A 93 -17.50 0.52 0.73
N SER A 94 -17.93 1.41 -0.15
CA SER A 94 -19.27 1.45 -0.70
C SER A 94 -19.27 0.84 -2.10
N TYR A 95 -20.31 0.06 -2.41
CA TYR A 95 -20.35 -0.76 -3.61
C TYR A 95 -21.51 -0.37 -4.53
N GLN A 96 -21.29 -0.54 -5.83
CA GLN A 96 -22.32 -0.52 -6.86
C GLN A 96 -22.31 -1.87 -7.59
N THR A 97 -23.50 -2.43 -7.84
CA THR A 97 -23.65 -3.63 -8.66
C THR A 97 -23.65 -3.25 -10.14
N GLY A 98 -22.79 -3.88 -10.92
CA GLY A 98 -22.72 -3.73 -12.38
C GLY A 98 -23.79 -4.55 -13.11
N PRO A 99 -23.97 -4.34 -14.43
CA PRO A 99 -24.90 -5.13 -15.25
C PRO A 99 -24.46 -6.60 -15.37
N ASP A 100 -23.20 -6.89 -15.10
CA ASP A 100 -22.64 -8.24 -14.95
C ASP A 100 -22.99 -8.92 -13.60
N GLY A 101 -23.76 -8.26 -12.74
CA GLY A 101 -24.15 -8.75 -11.41
C GLY A 101 -23.05 -8.70 -10.35
N ARG A 102 -21.87 -8.15 -10.66
CA ARG A 102 -20.73 -8.07 -9.74
C ARG A 102 -20.73 -6.74 -9.00
N GLN A 103 -20.17 -6.72 -7.78
CA GLN A 103 -20.03 -5.52 -6.98
C GLN A 103 -18.66 -4.86 -7.20
N TYR A 104 -18.68 -3.54 -7.39
CA TYR A 104 -17.52 -2.69 -7.62
C TYR A 104 -17.50 -1.58 -6.58
N ALA A 105 -16.34 -1.31 -5.96
CA ALA A 105 -16.20 -0.22 -5.02
C ALA A 105 -16.27 1.11 -5.77
N VAL A 106 -17.15 2.00 -5.31
CA VAL A 106 -17.36 3.33 -5.91
C VAL A 106 -17.02 4.45 -4.94
N GLY A 107 -16.73 4.10 -3.69
CA GLY A 107 -16.20 5.01 -2.67
C GLY A 107 -15.68 4.23 -1.47
N GLY A 108 -14.98 4.93 -0.60
CA GLY A 108 -14.43 4.34 0.60
C GLY A 108 -14.10 5.37 1.67
N SER A 109 -13.69 4.88 2.84
CA SER A 109 -13.03 5.69 3.85
C SER A 109 -12.22 4.81 4.81
N VAL A 110 -11.13 5.37 5.33
CA VAL A 110 -10.39 4.83 6.47
C VAL A 110 -10.67 5.72 7.69
N LYS A 111 -11.18 5.11 8.78
CA LYS A 111 -11.31 5.86 10.04
C LYS A 111 -9.95 6.00 10.70
N ILE A 112 -9.53 7.24 10.94
CA ILE A 112 -8.30 7.55 11.67
C ILE A 112 -8.68 8.09 13.06
N ASP A 113 -8.05 7.56 14.10
CA ASP A 113 -8.22 8.08 15.46
C ASP A 113 -7.59 9.47 15.62
N ALA A 114 -8.43 10.50 15.55
CA ALA A 114 -8.05 11.90 15.69
C ALA A 114 -8.27 12.45 17.12
N SER A 115 -8.12 11.61 18.14
CA SER A 115 -8.11 12.04 19.55
C SER A 115 -6.72 12.44 20.04
N GLU A 116 -6.67 13.30 21.05
CA GLU A 116 -5.43 13.67 21.75
C GLU A 116 -4.81 12.43 22.45
N ALA A 117 -3.50 12.48 22.70
CA ALA A 117 -2.78 11.44 23.45
C ALA A 117 -2.71 11.82 24.95
N ARG A 118 -1.93 11.07 25.74
CA ARG A 118 -1.87 11.27 27.20
C ARG A 118 -1.06 12.50 27.59
N THR A 119 -0.03 12.85 26.79
CA THR A 119 0.79 14.04 27.02
C THR A 119 0.80 14.95 25.80
N PRO A 120 1.08 16.25 25.95
CA PRO A 120 1.21 17.16 24.83
C PRO A 120 2.26 16.71 23.79
N GLU A 121 3.40 16.17 24.20
CA GLU A 121 4.44 15.67 23.29
C GLU A 121 3.97 14.46 22.49
N GLU A 122 3.25 13.55 23.13
CA GLU A 122 2.63 12.41 22.45
C GLU A 122 1.57 12.90 21.46
N THR A 123 0.79 13.92 21.83
CA THR A 123 -0.25 14.50 20.98
C THR A 123 0.36 15.14 19.74
N VAL A 124 1.48 15.86 19.84
CA VAL A 124 2.21 16.40 18.68
C VAL A 124 2.61 15.28 17.71
N ARG A 125 3.22 14.21 18.22
CA ARG A 125 3.63 13.07 17.37
C ARG A 125 2.43 12.36 16.74
N LYS A 126 1.36 12.17 17.52
CA LYS A 126 0.12 11.54 17.04
C LYS A 126 -0.53 12.39 15.95
N ALA A 127 -0.65 13.70 16.17
CA ALA A 127 -1.19 14.68 15.22
C ALA A 127 -0.44 14.66 13.89
N GLN A 128 0.90 14.65 13.92
CA GLN A 128 1.72 14.58 12.71
C GLN A 128 1.46 13.30 11.91
N ARG A 129 1.34 12.16 12.59
CA ARG A 129 1.01 10.88 11.95
C ARG A 129 -0.40 10.88 11.37
N ILE A 130 -1.39 11.43 12.08
CA ILE A 130 -2.76 11.57 11.57
C ILE A 130 -2.79 12.43 10.31
N ARG A 131 -2.11 13.59 10.33
CA ARG A 131 -2.02 14.47 9.16
C ARG A 131 -1.36 13.76 7.98
N ALA A 132 -0.25 13.06 8.20
CA ALA A 132 0.43 12.32 7.15
C ALA A 132 -0.46 11.22 6.55
N ALA A 133 -1.20 10.48 7.39
CA ALA A 133 -2.11 9.44 6.94
C ALA A 133 -3.30 9.99 6.14
N ALA A 134 -3.87 11.12 6.57
CA ALA A 134 -4.96 11.79 5.86
C ALA A 134 -4.51 12.44 4.54
N LEU A 135 -3.22 12.76 4.38
CA LEU A 135 -2.68 13.32 3.14
C LEU A 135 -1.91 12.30 2.29
N ALA A 136 -2.08 11.00 2.58
CA ALA A 136 -1.26 9.95 1.97
C ALA A 136 -1.53 9.72 0.47
N PRO A 137 -2.79 9.67 -0.02
CA PRO A 137 -3.05 9.63 -1.45
C PRO A 137 -2.65 10.94 -2.13
N SER A 138 -2.31 10.88 -3.41
CA SER A 138 -1.95 12.06 -4.20
C SER A 138 -3.12 13.03 -4.44
N ASP A 139 -4.35 12.54 -4.35
CA ASP A 139 -5.59 13.32 -4.47
C ASP A 139 -6.50 13.05 -3.26
N PRO A 140 -6.20 13.61 -2.07
CA PRO A 140 -6.99 13.36 -0.86
C PRO A 140 -8.40 13.94 -0.98
N SER A 141 -9.41 13.26 -0.44
CA SER A 141 -10.78 13.74 -0.50
C SER A 141 -11.01 14.96 0.42
N PRO A 142 -12.11 15.72 0.24
CA PRO A 142 -12.47 16.79 1.17
C PRO A 142 -12.59 16.34 2.62
N GLN A 143 -13.01 15.08 2.86
CA GLN A 143 -13.07 14.52 4.21
C GLN A 143 -11.67 14.32 4.80
N ASP A 144 -10.72 13.85 4.01
CA ASP A 144 -9.35 13.61 4.48
C ASP A 144 -8.65 14.93 4.77
N LEU A 145 -8.89 15.96 3.95
CA LEU A 145 -8.42 17.32 4.21
C LEU A 145 -8.96 17.87 5.54
N GLN A 146 -10.21 17.59 5.90
CA GLN A 146 -10.76 17.98 7.20
C GLN A 146 -10.06 17.26 8.35
N VAL A 147 -9.74 15.97 8.21
CA VAL A 147 -8.98 15.20 9.21
C VAL A 147 -7.56 15.79 9.35
N ALA A 148 -6.89 16.11 8.24
CA ALA A 148 -5.57 16.74 8.23
C ALA A 148 -5.58 18.13 8.90
N ALA A 149 -6.62 18.94 8.64
CA ALA A 149 -6.80 20.24 9.27
C ALA A 149 -7.02 20.10 10.78
N LYS A 150 -7.88 19.18 11.21
CA LYS A 150 -8.10 18.88 12.63
C LYS A 150 -6.82 18.43 13.33
N ALA A 151 -6.03 17.57 12.69
CA ALA A 151 -4.75 17.14 13.21
C ALA A 151 -3.76 18.30 13.35
N SER A 152 -3.75 19.23 12.40
CA SER A 152 -2.90 20.43 12.47
C SER A 152 -3.29 21.34 13.62
N GLN A 153 -4.59 21.52 13.88
CA GLN A 153 -5.08 22.27 15.05
C GLN A 153 -4.68 21.58 16.36
N MET A 154 -4.80 20.26 16.43
CA MET A 154 -4.40 19.46 17.58
C MET A 154 -2.89 19.57 17.86
N GLU A 155 -2.05 19.54 16.81
CA GLU A 155 -0.61 19.78 16.94
C GLU A 155 -0.32 21.18 17.50
N ALA A 156 -0.97 22.21 16.95
CA ALA A 156 -0.76 23.59 17.39
C ALA A 156 -1.14 23.80 18.85
N ARG A 157 -2.27 23.23 19.29
CA ARG A 157 -2.71 23.27 20.68
C ARG A 157 -1.71 22.59 21.61
N ALA A 158 -1.30 21.37 21.29
CA ALA A 158 -0.35 20.63 22.12
C ALA A 158 1.01 21.35 22.23
N ARG A 159 1.49 22.01 21.15
CA ARG A 159 2.71 22.84 21.22
C ARG A 159 2.55 24.06 22.14
N ALA A 160 1.37 24.66 22.17
CA ALA A 160 1.08 25.76 23.10
C ALA A 160 1.09 25.27 24.55
N GLU A 161 0.52 24.08 24.81
CA GLU A 161 0.51 23.44 26.13
C GLU A 161 1.95 23.14 26.61
N ILE A 162 2.80 22.53 25.77
CA ILE A 162 4.23 22.30 26.08
C ILE A 162 4.93 23.62 26.48
N THR A 163 4.63 24.70 25.77
CA THR A 163 5.25 26.00 26.04
C THR A 163 4.78 26.59 27.38
N ALA A 164 3.51 26.40 27.73
CA ALA A 164 2.95 26.83 29.01
C ALA A 164 3.54 26.02 30.17
N GLU A 165 3.56 24.70 30.07
CA GLU A 165 4.13 23.79 31.09
C GLU A 165 5.60 24.09 31.36
N ASN A 166 6.39 24.35 30.32
CA ASN A 166 7.81 24.74 30.48
C ASN A 166 7.97 26.07 31.22
N ARG A 167 7.10 27.06 30.96
CA ARG A 167 7.14 28.34 31.68
C ARG A 167 6.77 28.18 33.15
N GLU A 168 5.73 27.40 33.43
CA GLU A 168 5.31 27.10 34.81
C GLU A 168 6.40 26.34 35.58
N ALA A 169 7.07 25.38 34.93
CA ALA A 169 8.17 24.64 35.53
C ALA A 169 9.37 25.53 35.88
N ILE A 170 9.73 26.48 35.01
CA ILE A 170 10.80 27.45 35.27
C ILE A 170 10.41 28.35 36.46
N GLN A 171 9.21 28.93 36.45
CA GLN A 171 8.72 29.80 37.53
C GLN A 171 8.64 29.08 38.88
N ALA A 172 8.23 27.81 38.88
CA ALA A 172 8.19 26.98 40.08
C ALA A 172 9.60 26.69 40.63
N ASN A 173 10.59 26.50 39.75
CA ASN A 173 11.98 26.30 40.14
C ASN A 173 12.58 27.58 40.74
N ASP A 174 12.37 28.73 40.09
CA ASP A 174 12.84 30.03 40.57
C ASP A 174 12.25 30.34 41.96
N SER A 175 10.94 30.11 42.13
CA SER A 175 10.24 30.28 43.42
C SER A 175 10.83 29.35 44.51
N ARG A 176 11.13 28.10 44.18
CA ARG A 176 11.77 27.15 45.12
C ARG A 176 13.18 27.59 45.50
N GLN A 177 13.97 28.06 44.54
CA GLN A 177 15.32 28.54 44.80
C GLN A 177 15.32 29.79 45.68
N ALA A 178 14.42 30.74 45.43
CA ALA A 178 14.25 31.92 46.26
C ALA A 178 13.86 31.55 47.70
N ALA A 179 12.94 30.60 47.87
CA ALA A 179 12.56 30.09 49.19
C ALA A 179 13.74 29.43 49.93
N ILE A 180 14.52 28.58 49.25
CA ILE A 180 15.72 27.94 49.82
C ILE A 180 16.75 29.00 50.24
N TYR A 181 17.03 29.98 49.37
CA TYR A 181 17.99 31.05 49.67
C TYR A 181 17.56 31.84 50.91
N SER A 182 16.28 32.22 50.99
CA SER A 182 15.74 32.96 52.14
C SER A 182 15.80 32.17 53.46
N ALA A 183 15.63 30.84 53.41
CA ALA A 183 15.71 29.97 54.58
C ALA A 183 17.15 29.77 55.08
N ILE A 184 18.14 29.85 54.19
CA ILE A 184 19.57 29.79 54.55
C ILE A 184 20.03 31.13 55.15
N GLU A 185 19.57 32.25 54.60
CA GLU A 185 20.01 33.59 55.02
C GLU A 185 19.41 34.03 56.37
N ASN A 186 18.24 33.49 56.77
CA ASN A 186 17.60 33.77 58.06
C ASN A 186 17.19 32.47 58.80
N PRO A 187 18.11 31.80 59.52
CA PRO A 187 17.82 30.52 60.16
C PRO A 187 16.88 30.64 61.38
N ASP A 188 16.74 31.81 62.00
CA ASP A 188 15.96 32.04 63.23
C ASP A 188 14.46 32.31 62.99
N THR A 189 13.98 32.30 61.74
CA THR A 189 12.56 32.55 61.40
C THR A 189 11.74 31.30 61.07
N ALA A 190 12.28 30.09 61.29
CA ALA A 190 11.49 28.86 61.17
C ALA A 190 10.51 28.72 62.36
N PRO A 191 9.23 28.38 62.12
CA PRO A 191 8.22 28.22 63.18
C PRO A 191 8.49 27.01 64.08
#